data_AF-A0A3C1YSJ2-F1
#
_entry.id   AF-A0A3C1YSJ2-F1
#
_cell.length_a   1.000
_cell.length_b   1.000
_cell.length_c   1.000
_cell.angle_alpha   90.00
_cell.angle_beta   90.00
_cell.angle_gamma   90.00
#
_symmetry.space_group_name_H-M   'P 1'
#
loop_
_entity.id
_entity.type
_entity.pdbx_description
1 polymer ?
#
loop_
_entity_poly.entity_id
_entity_poly.type
_entity_poly.pdbx_seq_one_letter_code
_entity_poly.pdbx_strand_id
1 'polypeptide(L)'
;SLLVETERAKIFDILPFLSDSLNIISVESQNFQEKGFAGVNVYGEIVAQDGTVHALMTDTTWSVSNSTAKGWNMPTFKTDSWSFAVAKNYGVPVVAPNLSTNRTSWFER
;
A
#
# COMPACT_ATOMS: atom_id res chain seq x y z
N SER A 1 4.68 4.12 -23.94
CA SER A 1 4.44 5.43 -23.30
C SER A 1 4.49 5.22 -21.80
N LEU A 2 5.28 6.01 -21.06
CA LEU A 2 5.33 6.01 -19.59
C LEU A 2 3.94 6.23 -18.94
N LEU A 3 2.98 6.73 -19.71
CA LEU A 3 1.58 6.88 -19.29
C LEU A 3 0.84 5.53 -19.16
N VAL A 4 1.24 4.47 -19.86
CA VAL A 4 0.47 3.20 -19.87
C VAL A 4 0.81 2.30 -18.68
N GLU A 5 2.02 2.41 -18.11
CA GLU A 5 2.40 1.62 -16.92
C GLU A 5 1.87 2.21 -15.61
N THR A 6 1.56 3.50 -15.56
CA THR A 6 1.01 4.19 -14.37
C THR A 6 -0.50 3.94 -14.18
N GLU A 7 -1.17 3.36 -15.17
CA GLU A 7 -2.62 3.19 -15.19
C GLU A 7 -3.12 1.87 -14.57
N ARG A 8 -2.22 0.97 -14.16
CA ARG A 8 -2.61 -0.31 -13.56
C ARG A 8 -1.95 -0.49 -12.21
N ALA A 9 -2.78 -0.66 -11.17
CA ALA A 9 -2.31 -1.11 -9.88
C ALA A 9 -1.60 -2.46 -10.04
N LYS A 10 -0.44 -2.61 -9.42
CA LYS A 10 0.25 -3.90 -9.35
C LYS A 10 -0.46 -4.76 -8.30
N ILE A 11 -0.71 -6.03 -8.64
CA ILE A 11 -1.33 -7.00 -7.74
C ILE A 11 -0.28 -8.06 -7.41
N PHE A 12 -0.18 -8.37 -6.12
CA PHE A 12 0.75 -9.35 -5.58
C PHE A 12 -0.04 -10.36 -4.75
N ASP A 13 0.26 -11.65 -4.92
CA ASP A 13 -0.14 -12.66 -3.93
C ASP A 13 0.81 -12.55 -2.74
N ILE A 14 0.26 -12.17 -1.59
CA ILE A 14 1.04 -11.99 -0.35
C ILE A 14 1.04 -13.24 0.53
N LEU A 15 0.22 -14.25 0.23
CA LEU A 15 0.07 -15.45 1.05
C LEU A 15 1.41 -16.13 1.38
N PRO A 16 2.37 -16.27 0.44
CA PRO A 16 3.65 -16.91 0.75
C PRO A 16 4.54 -16.14 1.73
N PHE A 17 4.23 -14.87 2.01
CA PHE A 17 5.01 -13.99 2.88
C PHE A 17 4.37 -13.79 4.25
N LEU A 18 3.14 -14.26 4.44
CA LEU A 18 2.45 -14.15 5.72
C LEU A 18 2.98 -15.17 6.73
N SER A 19 2.97 -14.77 7.99
CA SER A 19 3.17 -15.63 9.14
C SER A 19 1.95 -15.61 10.05
N ASP A 20 1.81 -16.62 10.91
CA ASP A 20 0.79 -16.67 11.96
C ASP A 20 1.05 -15.67 13.10
N SER A 21 2.08 -14.83 12.96
CA SER A 21 2.51 -13.85 13.97
C SER A 21 2.34 -12.40 13.45
N LEU A 22 3.05 -11.45 14.06
CA LEU A 22 3.03 -10.06 13.60
C LEU A 22 3.62 -9.95 12.19
N ASN A 23 2.80 -9.51 11.24
CA ASN A 23 3.22 -9.16 9.89
C ASN A 23 3.37 -7.64 9.77
N ILE A 24 4.36 -7.19 9.00
CA ILE A 24 4.51 -5.78 8.65
C ILE A 24 4.46 -5.63 7.13
N ILE A 25 3.66 -4.66 6.69
CA ILE A 25 3.67 -4.17 5.31
C ILE A 25 4.50 -2.89 5.30
N SER A 26 5.45 -2.85 4.38
CA SER A 26 6.43 -1.78 4.27
C SER A 26 6.54 -1.36 2.82
N VAL A 27 6.42 -0.07 2.55
CA VAL A 27 6.43 0.47 1.19
C VAL A 27 7.46 1.57 1.10
N GLU A 28 8.41 1.40 0.18
CA GLU A 28 9.31 2.47 -0.24
C GLU A 28 8.74 3.10 -1.52
N SER A 29 8.69 4.43 -1.55
CA SER A 29 8.15 5.17 -2.68
C SER A 29 9.04 6.34 -3.04
N GLN A 30 9.21 6.57 -4.34
CA GLN A 30 9.99 7.67 -4.87
C GLN A 30 9.11 8.56 -5.76
N ASN A 31 9.17 9.87 -5.55
CA ASN A 31 8.60 10.85 -6.47
C ASN A 31 9.60 11.11 -7.60
N PHE A 32 9.23 10.81 -8.84
CA PHE A 32 10.05 11.07 -10.03
C PHE A 32 9.78 12.43 -10.67
N GLN A 33 8.81 13.21 -10.16
CA GLN A 33 8.56 14.57 -10.64
C GLN A 33 9.55 15.55 -10.01
N GLU A 34 10.08 16.49 -10.81
CA GLU A 34 10.99 17.54 -10.33
C GLU A 34 10.33 18.47 -9.28
N LYS A 35 9.01 18.65 -9.39
CA LYS A 35 8.19 19.47 -8.48
C LYS A 35 6.89 18.74 -8.17
N GLY A 36 6.40 18.91 -6.95
CA GLY A 36 5.10 18.38 -6.52
C GLY A 36 5.20 17.29 -5.45
N PHE A 37 4.06 16.68 -5.16
CA PHE A 37 3.93 15.60 -4.18
C PHE A 37 3.57 14.30 -4.91
N ALA A 38 4.14 13.18 -4.47
CA ALA A 38 3.67 11.85 -4.83
C ALA A 38 2.74 11.30 -3.75
N GLY A 39 1.92 10.32 -4.12
CA GLY A 39 1.08 9.57 -3.21
C GLY A 39 1.26 8.07 -3.45
N VAL A 40 0.99 7.29 -2.41
CA VAL A 40 0.92 5.83 -2.46
C VAL A 40 -0.49 5.43 -2.06
N ASN A 41 -1.07 4.47 -2.78
CA ASN A 41 -2.33 3.84 -2.45
C ASN A 41 -2.12 2.33 -2.41
N VAL A 42 -2.38 1.71 -1.25
CA VAL A 42 -2.34 0.26 -1.10
C VAL A 42 -3.69 -0.21 -0.60
N TYR A 43 -4.18 -1.27 -1.25
CA TYR A 43 -5.32 -2.05 -0.83
C TYR A 43 -4.92 -3.53 -0.83
N GLY A 44 -5.33 -4.26 0.21
CA GLY A 44 -5.13 -5.69 0.32
C GLY A 44 -6.21 -6.35 1.15
N GLU A 45 -6.33 -7.65 1.02
CA GLU A 45 -7.26 -8.48 1.79
C GLU A 45 -6.51 -9.70 2.33
N ILE A 46 -6.71 -10.01 3.61
CA ILE A 46 -6.32 -11.29 4.20
C ILE A 46 -7.62 -12.06 4.49
N VAL A 47 -7.76 -13.22 3.87
CA VAL A 47 -8.91 -14.11 4.11
C VAL A 47 -8.50 -15.16 5.13
N ALA A 48 -9.09 -15.10 6.32
CA ALA A 48 -8.88 -16.07 7.37
C ALA A 48 -9.58 -17.40 7.05
N GLN A 49 -9.19 -18.47 7.76
CA GLN A 49 -9.74 -19.81 7.54
C GLN A 49 -11.26 -19.91 7.77
N ASP A 50 -11.80 -19.08 8.66
CA ASP A 50 -13.24 -19.00 8.94
C ASP A 50 -14.01 -18.16 7.90
N GLY A 51 -13.32 -17.62 6.90
CA GLY A 51 -13.88 -16.76 5.85
C GLY A 51 -13.91 -15.27 6.21
N THR A 52 -13.44 -14.88 7.39
CA THR A 52 -13.31 -13.46 7.76
C THR A 52 -12.33 -12.74 6.83
N VAL A 53 -12.72 -11.58 6.30
CA VAL A 53 -11.86 -10.74 5.44
C VAL A 53 -11.34 -9.56 6.23
N HIS A 54 -10.01 -9.46 6.35
CA HIS A 54 -9.33 -8.30 6.90
C HIS A 54 -8.84 -7.41 5.76
N ALA A 55 -9.47 -6.25 5.60
CA ALA A 55 -9.02 -5.24 4.65
C ALA A 55 -7.81 -4.49 5.19
N LEU A 56 -6.83 -4.27 4.32
CA LEU A 56 -5.61 -3.52 4.56
C LEU A 56 -5.63 -2.32 3.63
N MET A 57 -5.62 -1.12 4.19
CA MET A 57 -5.68 0.11 3.39
C MET A 57 -4.67 1.13 3.90
N THR A 58 -4.05 1.86 2.98
CA THR A 58 -3.31 3.08 3.34
C THR A 58 -4.24 4.12 3.94
N ASP A 59 -3.92 4.57 5.14
CA ASP A 59 -4.65 5.62 5.84
C ASP A 59 -3.69 6.48 6.69
N THR A 60 -4.23 7.38 7.52
CA THR A 60 -3.44 8.27 8.37
C THR A 60 -2.78 7.58 9.57
N THR A 61 -3.01 6.29 9.78
CA THR A 61 -2.35 5.52 10.86
C THR A 61 -0.97 5.01 10.46
N TRP A 62 -0.65 5.02 9.17
CA TRP A 62 0.65 4.60 8.66
C TRP A 62 1.76 5.54 9.13
N SER A 63 2.89 4.99 9.55
CA SER A 63 4.10 5.76 9.85
C SER A 63 4.92 6.01 8.58
N VAL A 64 5.46 7.22 8.43
CA VAL A 64 6.26 7.64 7.27
C VAL A 64 7.55 8.34 7.68
N SER A 65 8.60 8.11 6.90
CA SER A 65 9.91 8.77 7.02
C SER A 65 10.44 9.15 5.63
N ASN A 66 11.18 10.24 5.56
CA ASN A 66 11.92 10.65 4.36
C ASN A 66 13.35 10.10 4.30
N SER A 67 13.73 9.27 5.29
CA SER A 67 15.03 8.64 5.37
C SER A 67 14.87 7.16 5.68
N THR A 68 15.68 6.33 5.00
CA THR A 68 15.70 4.89 5.20
C THR A 68 16.56 4.54 6.41
N ALA A 69 16.00 3.76 7.34
CA ALA A 69 16.72 3.22 8.48
C ALA A 69 16.98 1.73 8.29
N LYS A 70 18.11 1.19 8.76
CA LYS A 70 18.40 -0.24 8.63
C LYS A 70 17.33 -1.06 9.36
N GLY A 71 16.75 -2.04 8.67
CA GLY A 71 15.74 -2.94 9.24
C GLY A 71 14.36 -2.31 9.43
N TRP A 72 14.09 -1.16 8.81
CA TRP A 72 12.79 -0.46 8.88
C TRP A 72 11.58 -1.34 8.50
N ASN A 73 11.82 -2.36 7.69
CA ASN A 73 10.81 -3.31 7.20
C ASN A 73 10.62 -4.55 8.10
N MET A 74 11.20 -4.57 9.30
CA MET A 74 11.12 -5.71 10.22
C MET A 74 10.04 -5.49 11.30
N PRO A 75 9.31 -6.53 11.74
CA PRO A 75 8.32 -6.46 12.82
C PRO A 75 8.79 -5.84 14.15
N THR A 76 10.09 -5.90 14.41
CA THR A 76 10.70 -5.39 15.64
C THR A 76 11.13 -3.92 15.56
N PHE A 77 11.04 -3.31 14.37
CA PHE A 77 11.43 -1.92 14.16
C PHE A 77 10.47 -0.96 14.88
N LYS A 78 11.02 0.14 15.39
CA LYS A 78 10.28 1.15 16.15
C LYS A 78 10.14 2.42 15.33
N THR A 79 8.91 2.86 15.12
CA THR A 79 8.56 4.04 14.30
C THR A 79 8.24 5.27 15.15
N ASP A 80 8.61 5.30 16.43
CA ASP A 80 8.25 6.39 17.36
C ASP A 80 8.78 7.77 16.92
N SER A 81 9.84 7.82 16.10
CA SER A 81 10.38 9.05 15.51
C SER A 81 9.80 9.41 14.14
N TRP A 82 8.97 8.55 13.57
CA TRP A 82 8.35 8.76 12.26
C TRP A 82 7.08 9.59 12.41
N SER A 83 6.72 10.31 11.35
CA SER A 83 5.47 11.05 11.31
C SER A 83 4.33 10.13 10.86
N PHE A 84 3.09 10.51 11.14
CA PHE A 84 1.93 9.85 10.54
C PHE A 84 1.74 10.30 9.08
N ALA A 85 1.19 9.40 8.26
CA ALA A 85 0.83 9.68 6.89
C ALA A 85 -0.28 10.75 6.81
N VAL A 86 -0.25 11.53 5.74
CA VAL A 86 -1.28 12.54 5.46
C VAL A 86 -2.13 12.05 4.29
N ALA A 87 -3.42 11.86 4.53
CA ALA A 87 -4.38 11.57 3.47
C ALA A 87 -4.60 12.82 2.60
N LYS A 88 -4.54 12.65 1.28
CA LYS A 88 -4.92 13.68 0.32
C LYS A 88 -5.90 13.09 -0.69
N ASN A 89 -6.94 13.86 -0.99
CA ASN A 89 -7.88 13.49 -2.04
C ASN A 89 -7.16 13.56 -3.39
N TYR A 90 -7.19 12.44 -4.11
CA TYR A 90 -6.82 12.41 -5.51
C TYR A 90 -8.09 12.65 -6.34
N GLY A 91 -8.02 13.53 -7.34
CA GLY A 91 -9.19 13.95 -8.12
C GLY A 91 -9.80 12.86 -9.00
N VAL A 92 -9.29 11.64 -8.93
CA VAL A 92 -9.70 10.49 -9.72
C VAL A 92 -9.98 9.34 -8.75
N PRO A 93 -11.20 8.77 -8.73
CA PRO A 93 -11.49 7.60 -7.92
C PRO A 93 -10.62 6.41 -8.34
N VAL A 94 -10.08 5.69 -7.35
CA VAL A 94 -9.40 4.41 -7.57
C VAL A 94 -10.36 3.30 -7.18
N VAL A 95 -10.78 2.49 -8.14
CA VAL A 95 -11.71 1.39 -7.90
C VAL A 95 -10.92 0.19 -7.39
N ALA A 96 -11.31 -0.33 -6.22
CA ALA A 96 -10.68 -1.51 -5.61
C ALA A 96 -10.74 -2.73 -6.54
N PRO A 97 -9.75 -3.64 -6.49
CA PRO A 97 -9.83 -4.88 -7.26
C PRO A 97 -11.00 -5.73 -6.77
N ASN A 98 -11.48 -6.66 -7.60
CA ASN A 98 -12.32 -7.75 -7.12
C ASN A 98 -11.51 -9.05 -7.25
N LEU A 99 -10.92 -9.47 -6.14
CA LEU A 99 -10.04 -10.63 -6.08
C LEU A 99 -10.80 -11.94 -6.33
N SER A 100 -12.08 -12.02 -5.97
CA SER A 100 -12.91 -13.20 -6.23
C SER A 100 -13.16 -13.45 -7.72
N THR A 101 -13.13 -12.40 -8.54
CA THR A 101 -13.34 -12.47 -10.00
C THR A 101 -12.07 -12.16 -10.80
N ASN A 102 -10.91 -12.05 -10.13
CA ASN A 102 -9.64 -11.63 -10.73
C ASN A 102 -9.71 -10.28 -11.48
N ARG A 103 -10.65 -9.39 -11.11
CA ARG A 103 -10.75 -8.06 -11.68
C ARG A 103 -9.68 -7.17 -11.06
N THR A 104 -8.82 -6.60 -11.90
CA THR A 104 -7.80 -5.66 -11.46
C THR A 104 -8.41 -4.34 -10.98
N SER A 105 -7.68 -3.58 -10.17
CA SER A 105 -8.03 -2.19 -9.86
C SER A 105 -7.77 -1.27 -11.06
N TRP A 106 -8.50 -0.16 -11.16
CA TRP A 106 -8.30 0.89 -12.16
C TRP A 106 -8.66 2.28 -11.60
N PHE A 107 -8.25 3.30 -12.34
CA PHE A 107 -8.65 4.69 -12.12
C PHE A 107 -9.92 4.99 -12.94
N GLU A 108 -10.99 5.40 -12.28
CA GLU A 108 -12.26 5.76 -12.92
C GLU A 108 -12.07 7.05 -13.74
N ARG A 109 -12.36 7.02 -15.04
CA ARG A 109 -12.17 8.17 -15.96
C ARG A 109 -13.47 8.89 -16.26
#